data_AF-A0A7V9GZF7-F1
#
_entry.id   AF-A0A7V9GZF7-F1
#
_cell.length_a   1.000
_cell.length_b   1.000
_cell.length_c   1.000
_cell.angle_alpha   90.00
_cell.angle_beta   90.00
_cell.angle_gamma   90.00
#
_symmetry.space_group_name_H-M   'P 1'
#
loop_
_entity.id
_entity.type
_entity.pdbx_description
1 polymer ?
#
loop_
_entity_poly.entity_id
_entity_poly.type
_entity_poly.pdbx_seq_one_letter_code
_entity_poly.pdbx_strand_id
1 'polypeptide(L)'
;MRAIGAATLATTLTATAVGGVAQAGKDRNARATPTTTVQPYLKPTAVGVNITSHLTVNDLSTEDGYDMVGIPDGLGAYANKKNRAVVMMNHELRDDELRDDELRDDAGIERRHGERGSFISRIVIDPKTGSAVKGRDLIEDRVRYWDYQTKSYSDTPGAPTGAAYGHTPEFARWCSGFLTEPGQLLNESTQRGAHRPVYFANEENGDEGRVFAVRKNGTVTQLPRLGLLSWENTQAAPNQTDTTVVMGNDDANPGELRVYVGSKRPEGFPERRAG
;
A
#
# COMPACT_ATOMS: atom_id res chain seq x y z
N MET A 1 81.26 42.60 7.32
CA MET A 1 80.78 41.20 7.33
C MET A 1 79.48 41.14 8.12
N ARG A 2 78.46 40.51 7.55
CA ARG A 2 77.05 40.64 7.92
C ARG A 2 76.73 39.96 9.26
N ALA A 3 76.02 40.67 10.13
CA ALA A 3 75.35 40.14 11.30
C ALA A 3 74.03 39.46 10.89
N ILE A 4 73.74 38.31 11.49
CA ILE A 4 72.40 37.71 11.51
C ILE A 4 72.17 37.18 12.93
N GLY A 5 71.22 37.80 13.63
CA GLY A 5 70.82 37.45 14.99
C GLY A 5 69.92 36.22 15.01
N ALA A 6 70.05 35.43 16.07
CA ALA A 6 69.16 34.34 16.39
C ALA A 6 67.93 34.90 17.12
N ALA A 7 66.77 34.90 16.45
CA ALA A 7 65.49 35.20 17.06
C ALA A 7 64.82 33.89 17.49
N THR A 8 64.62 33.74 18.79
CA THR A 8 63.83 32.68 19.41
C THR A 8 62.35 32.99 19.18
N LEU A 9 61.66 32.21 18.35
CA LEU A 9 60.20 32.30 18.22
C LEU A 9 59.56 31.40 19.29
N ALA A 10 59.09 32.00 20.38
CA ALA A 10 58.16 31.37 21.30
C ALA A 10 56.75 31.45 20.71
N THR A 11 56.19 30.32 20.30
CA THR A 11 54.81 30.25 19.80
C THR A 11 53.85 30.27 20.98
N THR A 12 53.36 31.45 21.35
CA THR A 12 52.20 31.59 22.25
C THR A 12 50.94 31.12 21.52
N LEU A 13 50.39 29.98 21.94
CA LEU A 13 49.08 29.50 21.51
C LEU A 13 48.00 30.28 22.28
N THR A 14 47.43 31.31 21.67
CA THR A 14 46.24 31.99 22.21
C THR A 14 45.02 31.10 21.99
N ALA A 15 44.59 30.41 23.04
CA ALA A 15 43.29 29.73 23.06
C ALA A 15 42.17 30.78 23.18
N THR A 16 41.61 31.20 22.06
CA THR A 16 40.30 31.87 22.04
C THR A 16 39.23 30.84 22.36
N ALA A 17 38.78 30.81 23.62
CA ALA A 17 37.55 30.14 24.00
C ALA A 17 36.37 30.92 23.38
N VAL A 18 36.03 30.62 22.13
CA VAL A 18 34.72 30.96 21.60
C VAL A 18 33.76 30.01 22.28
N GLY A 19 33.05 30.52 23.29
CA GLY A 19 31.87 29.88 23.85
C GLY A 19 30.84 29.70 22.74
N GLY A 20 30.96 28.60 22.00
CA GLY A 20 29.90 28.11 21.15
C GLY A 20 28.77 27.70 22.08
N VAL A 21 27.81 28.59 22.27
CA VAL A 21 26.47 28.19 22.69
C VAL A 21 26.04 27.19 21.63
N ALA A 22 26.08 25.90 21.95
CA ALA A 22 25.36 24.91 21.19
C ALA A 22 23.90 25.35 21.24
N GLN A 23 23.44 26.01 20.17
CA GLN A 23 22.02 26.16 19.92
C GLN A 23 21.48 24.74 19.94
N ALA A 24 20.81 24.40 21.04
CA ALA A 24 19.96 23.23 21.09
C ALA A 24 19.07 23.30 19.85
N GLY A 25 19.24 22.32 18.94
CA GLY A 25 18.48 22.23 17.71
C GLY A 25 16.99 22.10 18.02
N LYS A 26 16.32 23.24 18.17
CA LYS A 26 14.89 23.39 17.97
C LYS A 26 14.66 23.33 16.47
N ASP A 27 14.30 22.14 15.99
CA ASP A 27 13.35 21.92 14.90
C ASP A 27 13.30 20.42 14.60
N ARG A 28 12.67 19.66 15.50
CA ARG A 28 12.19 18.30 15.20
C ARG A 28 10.76 18.44 14.67
N ASN A 29 10.64 19.03 13.48
CA ASN A 29 9.36 19.55 13.02
C ASN A 29 8.51 18.45 12.39
N ALA A 30 7.65 17.86 13.21
CA ALA A 30 6.42 17.25 12.74
C ALA A 30 5.54 18.36 12.14
N ARG A 31 5.11 18.24 10.89
CA ARG A 31 4.36 19.30 10.19
C ARG A 31 3.16 18.75 9.43
N ALA A 32 2.04 19.43 9.52
CA ALA A 32 0.86 19.19 8.69
C ALA A 32 0.99 19.89 7.32
N THR A 33 0.41 19.30 6.28
CA THR A 33 0.32 19.88 4.92
C THR A 33 -0.97 20.69 4.75
N PRO A 34 -1.18 21.41 3.64
CA PRO A 34 -2.43 22.17 3.44
C PRO A 34 -3.71 21.32 3.46
N THR A 35 -3.60 20.01 3.29
CA THR A 35 -4.74 19.06 3.26
C THR A 35 -4.93 18.30 4.57
N THR A 36 -4.33 18.77 5.67
CA THR A 36 -4.66 18.29 7.02
C THR A 36 -4.27 19.32 8.07
N THR A 37 -5.07 19.48 9.12
CA THR A 37 -4.71 20.24 10.33
C THR A 37 -4.03 19.37 11.38
N VAL A 38 -4.07 18.05 11.20
CA VAL A 38 -3.57 17.06 12.15
C VAL A 38 -2.06 16.91 12.01
N GLN A 39 -1.34 17.14 13.11
CA GLN A 39 0.09 16.91 13.18
C GLN A 39 0.42 15.41 13.17
N PRO A 40 1.61 15.01 12.71
CA PRO A 40 2.01 13.61 12.73
C PRO A 40 1.89 12.97 14.11
N TYR A 41 1.28 11.79 14.16
CA TYR A 41 1.24 10.97 15.37
C TYR A 41 2.63 10.42 15.74
N LEU A 42 3.51 10.25 14.74
CA LEU A 42 4.87 9.78 14.92
C LEU A 42 5.83 10.94 15.24
N LYS A 43 6.80 10.68 16.12
CA LYS A 43 7.87 11.63 16.46
C LYS A 43 9.20 11.19 15.84
N PRO A 44 9.92 12.08 15.13
CA PRO A 44 11.23 11.75 14.61
C PRO A 44 12.24 11.53 15.77
N THR A 45 12.94 10.40 15.73
CA THR A 45 13.95 10.02 16.74
C THR A 45 15.38 10.20 16.25
N ALA A 46 15.61 10.19 14.93
CA ALA A 46 16.92 10.37 14.31
C ALA A 46 17.09 11.78 13.72
N VAL A 47 18.34 12.27 13.71
CA VAL A 47 18.70 13.57 13.11
C VAL A 47 18.45 13.53 11.60
N GLY A 48 17.87 14.61 11.07
CA GLY A 48 17.56 14.74 9.65
C GLY A 48 16.24 14.10 9.21
N VAL A 49 15.55 13.39 10.09
CA VAL A 49 14.22 12.83 9.81
C VAL A 49 13.15 13.87 10.09
N ASN A 50 12.33 14.15 9.07
CA ASN A 50 11.12 14.96 9.19
C ASN A 50 9.91 14.09 8.87
N ILE A 51 8.86 14.20 9.68
CA ILE A 51 7.61 13.47 9.47
C ILE A 51 6.54 14.50 9.14
N THR A 52 5.76 14.24 8.10
CA THR A 52 4.77 15.18 7.58
C THR A 52 3.43 14.46 7.42
N SER A 53 2.35 15.07 7.91
CA SER A 53 0.99 14.56 7.70
C SER A 53 0.46 15.07 6.37
N HIS A 54 -0.03 14.18 5.53
CA HIS A 54 -0.53 14.50 4.18
C HIS A 54 -2.06 14.59 4.10
N LEU A 55 -2.76 13.69 4.79
CA LEU A 55 -4.21 13.59 4.80
C LEU A 55 -4.62 12.78 6.04
N THR A 56 -5.74 13.12 6.66
CA THR A 56 -6.25 12.44 7.87
C THR A 56 -7.76 12.26 7.77
N VAL A 57 -8.27 11.15 8.28
CA VAL A 57 -9.71 10.87 8.39
C VAL A 57 -10.39 11.90 9.29
N ASN A 58 -11.59 12.34 8.91
CA ASN A 58 -12.39 13.30 9.68
C ASN A 58 -11.66 14.64 9.94
N ASP A 59 -10.89 15.12 8.96
CA ASP A 59 -10.20 16.41 8.99
C ASP A 59 -10.50 17.18 7.69
N LEU A 60 -9.48 17.60 6.93
CA LEU A 60 -9.66 18.28 5.65
C LEU A 60 -9.77 17.29 4.49
N SER A 61 -10.54 17.66 3.48
CA SER A 61 -10.62 16.94 2.20
C SER A 61 -9.37 17.18 1.34
N THR A 62 -9.20 16.35 0.31
CA THR A 62 -8.34 16.68 -0.82
C THR A 62 -8.80 17.98 -1.49
N GLU A 63 -7.93 18.60 -2.29
CA GLU A 63 -8.26 19.87 -2.97
C GLU A 63 -9.46 19.75 -3.94
N ASP A 64 -9.81 18.54 -4.39
CA ASP A 64 -11.00 18.26 -5.21
C ASP A 64 -12.22 17.75 -4.42
N GLY A 65 -12.15 17.77 -3.08
CA GLY A 65 -13.29 17.51 -2.20
C GLY A 65 -13.50 16.05 -1.80
N TYR A 66 -12.48 15.19 -1.92
CA TYR A 66 -12.54 13.81 -1.44
C TYR A 66 -12.08 13.72 0.02
N ASP A 67 -12.90 13.11 0.87
CA ASP A 67 -12.58 12.83 2.27
C ASP A 67 -11.89 11.48 2.43
N MET A 68 -10.80 11.43 3.20
CA MET A 68 -10.15 10.18 3.54
C MET A 68 -11.05 9.32 4.43
N VAL A 69 -11.28 8.09 4.01
CA VAL A 69 -12.12 7.15 4.74
C VAL A 69 -11.34 6.44 5.84
N GLY A 70 -12.05 6.02 6.89
CA GLY A 70 -11.52 5.32 8.05
C GLY A 70 -10.78 4.03 7.76
N ILE A 71 -10.06 3.57 8.78
CA ILE A 71 -9.26 2.32 8.81
C ILE A 71 -8.30 2.19 7.60
N PRO A 72 -7.47 3.21 7.33
CA PRO A 72 -6.46 3.10 6.28
C PRO A 72 -5.40 2.08 6.67
N ASP A 73 -5.06 1.20 5.73
CA ASP A 73 -4.05 0.16 5.97
C ASP A 73 -3.02 0.12 4.83
N GLY A 74 -2.91 -1.01 4.13
CA GLY A 74 -1.93 -1.26 3.08
C GLY A 74 -1.84 -0.15 2.05
N LEU A 75 -0.60 0.25 1.74
CA LEU A 75 -0.32 1.31 0.79
C LEU A 75 0.53 0.81 -0.38
N GLY A 76 0.24 1.36 -1.56
CA GLY A 76 1.10 1.24 -2.76
C GLY A 76 1.24 2.59 -3.43
N ALA A 77 2.45 2.99 -3.83
CA ALA A 77 2.68 4.31 -4.42
C ALA A 77 3.40 4.25 -5.76
N TYR A 78 3.05 5.15 -6.68
CA TYR A 78 3.76 5.30 -7.96
C TYR A 78 3.72 6.75 -8.47
N ALA A 79 4.71 7.15 -9.27
CA ALA A 79 4.68 8.43 -9.97
C ALA A 79 3.78 8.38 -11.21
N ASN A 80 2.89 9.37 -11.39
CA ASN A 80 2.14 9.52 -12.63
C ASN A 80 2.93 10.33 -13.69
N LYS A 81 2.35 10.49 -14.90
CA LYS A 81 2.98 11.23 -16.01
C LYS A 81 3.30 12.71 -15.72
N LYS A 82 2.73 13.28 -14.65
CA LYS A 82 2.96 14.65 -14.19
C LYS A 82 3.93 14.70 -12.97
N ASN A 83 4.64 13.61 -12.69
CA ASN A 83 5.50 13.44 -11.51
C ASN A 83 4.79 13.72 -10.18
N ARG A 84 3.48 13.43 -10.10
CA ARG A 84 2.76 13.40 -8.82
C ARG A 84 2.85 12.01 -8.23
N ALA A 85 2.98 11.92 -6.91
CA ALA A 85 2.82 10.65 -6.22
C ALA A 85 1.34 10.25 -6.28
N VAL A 86 1.06 9.01 -6.65
CA VAL A 86 -0.27 8.42 -6.58
C VAL A 86 -0.19 7.29 -5.57
N VAL A 87 -1.00 7.41 -4.52
CA VAL A 87 -1.12 6.43 -3.45
C VAL A 87 -2.41 5.65 -3.65
N MET A 88 -2.29 4.33 -3.69
CA MET A 88 -3.37 3.36 -3.52
C MET A 88 -3.37 2.97 -2.05
N MET A 89 -4.52 3.04 -1.41
CA MET A 89 -4.67 2.83 0.03
C MET A 89 -5.84 1.91 0.28
N ASN A 90 -5.59 0.79 0.95
CA ASN A 90 -6.63 -0.09 1.44
C ASN A 90 -7.40 0.58 2.58
N HIS A 91 -8.66 0.22 2.70
CA HIS A 91 -9.47 0.47 3.88
C HIS A 91 -9.90 -0.86 4.46
N GLU A 92 -9.45 -1.18 5.67
CA GLU A 92 -9.64 -2.47 6.34
C GLU A 92 -11.04 -2.58 6.99
N LEU A 93 -12.05 -2.08 6.28
CA LEU A 93 -13.46 -2.10 6.72
C LEU A 93 -14.01 -3.51 6.61
N ARG A 94 -14.83 -3.94 7.56
CA ARG A 94 -15.57 -5.20 7.45
C ARG A 94 -16.57 -5.16 6.30
N ASP A 95 -16.96 -6.34 5.83
CA ASP A 95 -18.14 -6.50 4.98
C ASP A 95 -19.42 -6.40 5.81
N ASP A 96 -20.56 -6.32 5.12
CA ASP A 96 -21.89 -6.24 5.75
C ASP A 96 -22.50 -7.63 6.03
N GLU A 97 -21.69 -8.69 5.88
CA GLU A 97 -22.14 -10.05 6.14
C GLU A 97 -22.20 -10.29 7.66
N LEU A 98 -23.41 -10.49 8.17
CA LEU A 98 -23.64 -10.91 9.56
C LEU A 98 -23.11 -12.34 9.75
N ARG A 99 -21.88 -12.45 10.27
CA ARG A 99 -21.23 -13.74 10.58
C ARG A 99 -21.39 -14.16 12.04
N ASP A 100 -21.86 -13.23 12.84
CA ASP A 100 -22.22 -13.31 14.24
C ASP A 100 -23.51 -12.47 14.42
N ASP A 101 -24.31 -12.81 15.43
CA ASP A 101 -25.60 -12.16 15.76
C ASP A 101 -25.47 -10.70 16.25
N GLU A 102 -24.31 -10.09 16.04
CA GLU A 102 -24.01 -8.69 16.31
C GLU A 102 -24.02 -7.87 15.02
N LEU A 103 -24.92 -6.88 14.95
CA LEU A 103 -24.83 -5.81 13.97
C LEU A 103 -23.54 -5.02 14.22
N ARG A 104 -22.54 -5.17 13.35
CA ARG A 104 -21.32 -4.34 13.36
C ARG A 104 -21.44 -3.30 12.25
N ASP A 105 -21.49 -2.02 12.63
CA ASP A 105 -21.72 -0.88 11.72
C ASP A 105 -20.40 -0.27 11.18
N ASP A 106 -19.35 -1.07 11.02
CA ASP A 106 -18.06 -0.61 10.50
C ASP A 106 -17.87 -0.85 8.98
N ALA A 107 -18.86 -1.45 8.30
CA ALA A 107 -18.89 -1.57 6.83
C ALA A 107 -19.08 -0.21 6.11
N GLY A 108 -19.57 0.82 6.83
CA GLY A 108 -19.74 2.17 6.29
C GLY A 108 -20.91 2.28 5.31
N ILE A 109 -20.77 3.08 4.24
CA ILE A 109 -21.80 3.26 3.20
C ILE A 109 -21.47 2.44 1.96
N GLU A 110 -22.44 2.31 1.05
CA GLU A 110 -22.23 1.75 -0.28
C GLU A 110 -21.08 2.49 -0.99
N ARG A 111 -20.14 1.72 -1.52
CA ARG A 111 -18.95 2.19 -2.21
C ARG A 111 -19.20 2.27 -3.70
N ARG A 112 -18.23 2.82 -4.45
CA ARG A 112 -18.40 2.98 -5.90
C ARG A 112 -18.54 1.64 -6.65
N HIS A 113 -18.09 0.55 -6.05
CA HIS A 113 -18.23 -0.81 -6.58
C HIS A 113 -19.61 -1.45 -6.36
N GLY A 114 -20.53 -0.76 -5.67
CA GLY A 114 -21.92 -1.18 -5.46
C GLY A 114 -22.18 -1.91 -4.14
N GLU A 115 -21.14 -2.25 -3.39
CA GLU A 115 -21.26 -2.93 -2.10
C GLU A 115 -20.75 -2.06 -0.94
N ARG A 116 -21.13 -2.40 0.30
CA ARG A 116 -20.51 -1.83 1.51
C ARG A 116 -19.18 -2.52 1.80
N GLY A 117 -18.41 -1.95 2.74
CA GLY A 117 -17.15 -2.53 3.22
C GLY A 117 -15.89 -1.98 2.55
N SER A 118 -14.89 -2.85 2.42
CA SER A 118 -13.53 -2.48 1.98
C SER A 118 -13.50 -1.96 0.54
N PHE A 119 -12.53 -1.10 0.27
CA PHE A 119 -12.24 -0.58 -1.07
C PHE A 119 -10.81 0.00 -1.10
N ILE A 120 -10.39 0.53 -2.25
CA ILE A 120 -9.11 1.25 -2.36
C ILE A 120 -9.35 2.72 -2.67
N SER A 121 -8.79 3.59 -1.84
CA SER A 121 -8.62 5.00 -2.18
C SER A 121 -7.48 5.19 -3.15
N ARG A 122 -7.69 6.03 -4.17
CA ARG A 122 -6.61 6.55 -5.03
C ARG A 122 -6.40 8.03 -4.77
N ILE A 123 -5.34 8.35 -4.03
CA ILE A 123 -4.97 9.72 -3.65
C ILE A 123 -3.81 10.19 -4.52
N VAL A 124 -3.85 11.43 -5.00
CA VAL A 124 -2.76 12.07 -5.74
C VAL A 124 -2.17 13.15 -4.85
N ILE A 125 -0.85 13.08 -4.63
CA ILE A 125 -0.10 14.01 -3.79
C ILE A 125 0.85 14.84 -4.66
N ASP A 126 0.87 16.16 -4.45
CA ASP A 126 1.91 17.03 -4.98
C ASP A 126 3.20 16.86 -4.15
N PRO A 127 4.29 16.31 -4.72
CA PRO A 127 5.52 16.12 -3.96
C PRO A 127 6.21 17.43 -3.57
N LYS A 128 5.87 18.57 -4.19
CA LYS A 128 6.44 19.88 -3.86
C LYS A 128 5.82 20.46 -2.59
N THR A 129 4.50 20.30 -2.41
CA THR A 129 3.76 20.90 -1.30
C THR A 129 3.37 19.89 -0.23
N GLY A 130 3.34 18.60 -0.57
CA GLY A 130 2.77 17.53 0.25
C GLY A 130 1.25 17.48 0.21
N SER A 131 0.56 18.37 -0.51
CA SER A 131 -0.91 18.42 -0.56
C SER A 131 -1.49 17.21 -1.29
N ALA A 132 -2.57 16.65 -0.75
CA ALA A 132 -3.43 15.71 -1.45
C ALA A 132 -4.34 16.46 -2.45
N VAL A 133 -3.89 16.56 -3.69
CA VAL A 133 -4.56 17.36 -4.73
C VAL A 133 -5.81 16.70 -5.30
N LYS A 134 -5.87 15.36 -5.27
CA LYS A 134 -7.04 14.59 -5.76
C LYS A 134 -7.26 13.32 -4.95
N GLY A 135 -8.53 12.94 -4.77
CA GLY A 135 -8.89 11.66 -4.18
C GLY A 135 -10.11 11.05 -4.87
N ARG A 136 -10.27 9.73 -4.76
CA ARG A 136 -11.48 8.98 -5.16
C ARG A 136 -11.42 7.55 -4.66
N ASP A 137 -12.58 6.93 -4.53
CA ASP A 137 -12.71 5.47 -4.60
C ASP A 137 -12.22 4.99 -5.98
N LEU A 138 -11.25 4.09 -5.98
CA LEU A 138 -10.63 3.57 -7.20
C LEU A 138 -11.49 2.52 -7.88
N ILE A 139 -12.32 1.80 -7.15
CA ILE A 139 -13.00 0.62 -7.68
C ILE A 139 -14.30 1.10 -8.30
N GLU A 140 -14.15 1.33 -9.60
CA GLU A 140 -15.11 2.07 -10.40
C GLU A 140 -16.10 1.16 -11.10
N ASP A 141 -15.67 -0.06 -11.47
CA ASP A 141 -16.39 -1.09 -12.24
C ASP A 141 -15.52 -2.38 -12.37
N ARG A 142 -16.16 -3.50 -12.74
CA ARG A 142 -15.56 -4.79 -13.16
C ARG A 142 -14.69 -5.46 -12.09
N VAL A 143 -15.35 -6.10 -11.15
CA VAL A 143 -14.74 -7.16 -10.35
C VAL A 143 -14.87 -8.47 -11.08
N ARG A 144 -13.76 -9.19 -11.24
CA ARG A 144 -13.77 -10.55 -11.76
C ARG A 144 -13.56 -11.51 -10.60
N TYR A 145 -14.64 -12.11 -10.13
CA TYR A 145 -14.62 -13.09 -9.06
C TYR A 145 -14.33 -14.49 -9.58
N TRP A 146 -13.77 -15.33 -8.72
CA TRP A 146 -13.62 -16.75 -9.00
C TRP A 146 -14.75 -17.54 -8.34
N ASP A 147 -15.39 -18.40 -9.13
CA ASP A 147 -16.31 -19.40 -8.64
C ASP A 147 -15.56 -20.73 -8.51
N TYR A 148 -15.36 -21.17 -7.27
CA TYR A 148 -14.66 -22.41 -6.95
C TYR A 148 -15.45 -23.68 -7.36
N GLN A 149 -16.76 -23.60 -7.52
CA GLN A 149 -17.61 -24.71 -7.96
C GLN A 149 -17.47 -24.93 -9.46
N THR A 150 -17.62 -23.87 -10.26
CA THR A 150 -17.48 -23.94 -11.73
C THR A 150 -16.02 -23.89 -12.19
N LYS A 151 -15.09 -23.53 -11.29
CA LYS A 151 -13.66 -23.34 -11.57
C LYS A 151 -13.45 -22.36 -12.72
N SER A 152 -14.21 -21.26 -12.67
CA SER A 152 -14.22 -20.24 -13.70
C SER A 152 -14.37 -18.85 -13.10
N TYR A 153 -14.06 -17.83 -13.90
CA TYR A 153 -14.28 -16.44 -13.50
C TYR A 153 -15.68 -15.98 -13.89
N SER A 154 -16.32 -15.24 -12.99
CA SER A 154 -17.70 -14.74 -13.07
C SER A 154 -17.83 -13.36 -12.46
N ASP A 155 -19.01 -12.76 -12.64
CA ASP A 155 -19.36 -11.46 -12.02
C ASP A 155 -19.88 -11.63 -10.58
N THR A 156 -20.10 -12.86 -10.13
CA THR A 156 -20.42 -13.22 -8.74
C THR A 156 -19.41 -14.23 -8.21
N PRO A 157 -18.97 -14.14 -6.94
CA PRO A 157 -18.10 -15.15 -6.36
C PRO A 157 -18.86 -16.46 -6.06
N GLY A 158 -18.13 -17.56 -5.96
CA GLY A 158 -18.70 -18.85 -5.59
C GLY A 158 -17.76 -19.59 -4.65
N ALA A 159 -18.22 -19.84 -3.41
CA ALA A 159 -17.43 -20.52 -2.39
C ALA A 159 -17.13 -21.99 -2.75
N PRO A 160 -15.99 -22.55 -2.29
CA PRO A 160 -15.70 -23.96 -2.46
C PRO A 160 -16.69 -24.85 -1.67
N THR A 161 -16.81 -26.12 -2.07
CA THR A 161 -17.58 -27.09 -1.29
C THR A 161 -16.96 -27.26 0.10
N GLY A 162 -17.76 -27.07 1.15
CA GLY A 162 -17.30 -27.17 2.53
C GLY A 162 -16.69 -25.89 3.10
N ALA A 163 -16.85 -24.75 2.41
CA ALA A 163 -16.47 -23.44 2.93
C ALA A 163 -17.12 -23.15 4.29
N ALA A 164 -16.41 -22.39 5.13
CA ALA A 164 -16.92 -21.94 6.42
C ALA A 164 -18.17 -21.05 6.26
N TYR A 165 -18.24 -20.29 5.16
CA TYR A 165 -19.39 -19.47 4.77
C TYR A 165 -19.40 -19.20 3.25
N GLY A 166 -20.50 -18.62 2.77
CA GLY A 166 -20.66 -18.25 1.37
C GLY A 166 -19.74 -17.11 0.97
N HIS A 167 -19.24 -17.10 -0.27
CA HIS A 167 -18.50 -15.94 -0.77
C HIS A 167 -19.50 -14.98 -1.38
N THR A 168 -19.44 -13.73 -0.95
CA THR A 168 -20.30 -12.64 -1.42
C THR A 168 -19.47 -11.56 -2.13
N PRO A 169 -20.10 -10.65 -2.91
CA PRO A 169 -19.37 -9.61 -3.64
C PRO A 169 -18.69 -8.56 -2.75
N GLU A 170 -19.14 -8.37 -1.51
CA GLU A 170 -18.56 -7.44 -0.54
C GLU A 170 -17.07 -7.74 -0.34
N PHE A 171 -16.26 -6.69 -0.19
CA PHE A 171 -14.87 -6.82 0.20
C PHE A 171 -14.72 -6.61 1.70
N ALA A 172 -13.87 -7.42 2.32
CA ALA A 172 -13.74 -7.43 3.77
C ALA A 172 -12.30 -7.29 4.23
N ARG A 173 -12.08 -6.38 5.18
CA ARG A 173 -10.82 -6.23 5.91
C ARG A 173 -9.60 -6.24 5.00
N TRP A 174 -9.61 -5.39 3.97
CA TRP A 174 -8.41 -5.21 3.16
C TRP A 174 -7.29 -4.63 4.01
N CYS A 175 -6.40 -5.51 4.47
CA CYS A 175 -5.32 -5.20 5.39
C CYS A 175 -4.12 -4.60 4.62
N SER A 176 -2.93 -5.17 4.73
CA SER A 176 -1.75 -4.68 4.04
C SER A 176 -1.88 -4.83 2.51
N GLY A 177 -0.92 -4.25 1.78
CA GLY A 177 -0.90 -4.29 0.32
C GLY A 177 0.49 -4.22 -0.26
N PHE A 178 0.59 -4.61 -1.53
CA PHE A 178 1.85 -4.63 -2.26
C PHE A 178 1.63 -4.17 -3.70
N LEU A 179 2.30 -3.08 -4.11
CA LEU A 179 2.32 -2.66 -5.51
C LEU A 179 3.60 -3.18 -6.18
N THR A 180 3.46 -4.04 -7.19
CA THR A 180 4.63 -4.46 -7.97
C THR A 180 5.19 -3.30 -8.79
N GLU A 181 6.50 -3.28 -8.98
CA GLU A 181 7.14 -2.38 -9.95
C GLU A 181 6.71 -2.70 -11.39
N PRO A 182 6.75 -1.71 -12.32
CA PRO A 182 6.54 -1.96 -13.73
C PRO A 182 7.49 -3.05 -14.25
N GLY A 183 6.93 -4.07 -14.91
CA GLY A 183 7.72 -5.19 -15.44
C GLY A 183 8.20 -6.20 -14.40
N GLN A 184 7.91 -6.05 -13.11
CA GLN A 184 8.34 -7.02 -12.08
C GLN A 184 7.77 -8.42 -12.32
N LEU A 185 6.57 -8.51 -12.88
CA LEU A 185 5.89 -9.76 -13.22
C LEU A 185 6.08 -10.14 -14.69
N LEU A 186 7.07 -9.57 -15.39
CA LEU A 186 7.41 -9.83 -16.78
C LEU A 186 8.77 -10.54 -16.88
N ASN A 187 8.83 -11.58 -17.70
CA ASN A 187 10.10 -12.05 -18.25
C ASN A 187 10.36 -11.31 -19.57
N GLU A 188 11.35 -10.42 -19.58
CA GLU A 188 11.69 -9.64 -20.77
C GLU A 188 12.27 -10.49 -21.90
N SER A 189 12.94 -11.61 -21.58
CA SER A 189 13.53 -12.49 -22.59
C SER A 189 12.49 -13.27 -23.38
N THR A 190 11.41 -13.72 -22.73
CA THR A 190 10.34 -14.51 -23.34
C THR A 190 9.08 -13.70 -23.65
N GLN A 191 9.01 -12.46 -23.15
CA GLN A 191 7.83 -11.58 -23.19
C GLN A 191 6.57 -12.19 -22.51
N ARG A 192 6.76 -13.18 -21.63
CA ARG A 192 5.70 -13.80 -20.82
C ARG A 192 5.53 -13.04 -19.51
N GLY A 193 4.30 -12.87 -19.05
CA GLY A 193 4.04 -12.11 -17.81
C GLY A 193 3.24 -10.83 -17.99
N ALA A 194 3.09 -10.09 -16.89
CA ALA A 194 2.40 -8.81 -16.85
C ALA A 194 3.38 -7.64 -16.94
N HIS A 195 3.19 -6.77 -17.93
CA HIS A 195 4.00 -5.55 -18.08
C HIS A 195 3.59 -4.45 -17.10
N ARG A 196 2.31 -4.40 -16.75
CA ARG A 196 1.75 -3.34 -15.90
C ARG A 196 1.85 -3.73 -14.44
N PRO A 197 2.10 -2.76 -13.54
CA PRO A 197 1.97 -2.97 -12.09
C PRO A 197 0.63 -3.57 -11.70
N VAL A 198 0.67 -4.47 -10.73
CA VAL A 198 -0.48 -5.05 -10.04
C VAL A 198 -0.35 -4.69 -8.57
N TYR A 199 -1.44 -4.18 -7.99
CA TYR A 199 -1.55 -4.00 -6.55
C TYR A 199 -2.26 -5.20 -5.95
N PHE A 200 -1.71 -5.79 -4.90
CA PHE A 200 -2.33 -6.88 -4.15
C PHE A 200 -3.11 -6.29 -2.97
N ALA A 201 -4.39 -6.63 -2.89
CA ALA A 201 -5.26 -6.35 -1.76
C ALA A 201 -5.65 -7.66 -1.09
N ASN A 202 -5.53 -7.71 0.23
CA ASN A 202 -5.55 -8.93 1.04
C ASN A 202 -6.71 -8.88 2.02
N GLU A 203 -7.70 -9.75 1.88
CA GLU A 203 -8.77 -9.86 2.88
C GLU A 203 -8.27 -10.64 4.09
N GLU A 204 -8.11 -9.94 5.21
CA GLU A 204 -7.78 -10.53 6.51
C GLU A 204 -9.07 -11.00 7.19
N ASN A 205 -9.62 -12.10 6.65
CA ASN A 205 -11.00 -12.45 6.88
C ASN A 205 -11.19 -13.95 7.10
N GLY A 206 -10.44 -14.52 8.05
CA GLY A 206 -10.55 -15.93 8.42
C GLY A 206 -10.32 -16.90 7.26
N ASP A 207 -10.86 -18.12 7.38
CA ASP A 207 -10.59 -19.23 6.45
C ASP A 207 -11.04 -18.97 5.00
N GLU A 208 -11.88 -17.96 4.75
CA GLU A 208 -12.40 -17.65 3.41
C GLU A 208 -11.86 -16.32 2.84
N GLY A 209 -10.91 -15.66 3.51
CA GLY A 209 -10.34 -14.41 3.02
C GLY A 209 -9.65 -14.56 1.67
N ARG A 210 -9.97 -13.67 0.73
CA ARG A 210 -9.50 -13.73 -0.66
C ARG A 210 -8.38 -12.73 -0.91
N VAL A 211 -7.56 -13.00 -1.93
CA VAL A 211 -6.60 -12.02 -2.46
C VAL A 211 -7.09 -11.49 -3.79
N PHE A 212 -6.95 -10.18 -3.99
CA PHE A 212 -7.33 -9.49 -5.21
C PHE A 212 -6.16 -8.75 -5.84
N ALA A 213 -6.07 -8.83 -7.16
CA ALA A 213 -5.28 -7.94 -7.98
C ALA A 213 -6.11 -6.72 -8.36
N VAL A 214 -5.60 -5.54 -8.01
CA VAL A 214 -6.20 -4.25 -8.34
C VAL A 214 -5.29 -3.47 -9.27
N ARG A 215 -5.85 -3.02 -10.39
CA ARG A 215 -5.12 -2.23 -11.39
C ARG A 215 -5.38 -0.74 -11.20
N LYS A 216 -4.46 0.08 -11.72
CA LYS A 216 -4.51 1.55 -11.67
C LYS A 216 -5.78 2.17 -12.31
N ASN A 217 -6.50 1.41 -13.14
CA ASN A 217 -7.75 1.82 -13.77
C ASN A 217 -9.00 1.36 -13.01
N GLY A 218 -8.86 0.75 -11.83
CA GLY A 218 -9.99 0.27 -11.03
C GLY A 218 -10.45 -1.15 -11.32
N THR A 219 -9.88 -1.84 -12.32
CA THR A 219 -10.22 -3.26 -12.56
C THR A 219 -9.69 -4.13 -11.43
N VAL A 220 -10.56 -4.99 -10.89
CA VAL A 220 -10.27 -5.91 -9.80
C VAL A 220 -10.40 -7.36 -10.30
N THR A 221 -9.52 -8.26 -9.86
CA THR A 221 -9.58 -9.69 -10.20
C THR A 221 -9.14 -10.53 -9.03
N GLN A 222 -9.98 -11.48 -8.61
CA GLN A 222 -9.63 -12.44 -7.56
C GLN A 222 -8.48 -13.36 -8.02
N LEU A 223 -7.58 -13.68 -7.09
CA LEU A 223 -6.40 -14.52 -7.29
C LEU A 223 -6.58 -15.88 -6.57
N PRO A 224 -7.44 -16.77 -7.07
CA PRO A 224 -7.86 -17.98 -6.34
C PRO A 224 -6.73 -18.98 -6.09
N ARG A 225 -5.65 -18.91 -6.88
CA ARG A 225 -4.49 -19.82 -6.73
C ARG A 225 -3.62 -19.48 -5.53
N LEU A 226 -3.77 -18.30 -4.93
CA LEU A 226 -3.08 -17.97 -3.69
C LEU A 226 -3.72 -18.70 -2.50
N GLY A 227 -5.00 -19.04 -2.60
CA GLY A 227 -5.76 -19.73 -1.56
C GLY A 227 -6.71 -18.81 -0.81
N LEU A 228 -7.34 -19.35 0.22
CA LEU A 228 -8.30 -18.69 1.11
C LEU A 228 -7.78 -18.78 2.54
N LEU A 229 -7.55 -17.62 3.18
CA LEU A 229 -6.87 -17.45 4.47
C LEU A 229 -7.15 -16.05 5.05
N SER A 230 -6.74 -15.81 6.30
CA SER A 230 -6.74 -14.47 6.89
C SER A 230 -5.52 -13.69 6.39
N TRP A 231 -5.58 -13.16 5.16
CA TRP A 231 -4.39 -12.61 4.52
C TRP A 231 -3.97 -11.26 5.09
N GLU A 232 -2.78 -11.23 5.71
CA GLU A 232 -2.12 -9.98 6.11
C GLU A 232 -1.51 -9.29 4.87
N ASN A 233 -0.56 -9.96 4.21
CA ASN A 233 0.15 -9.41 3.05
C ASN A 233 0.51 -10.49 2.02
N THR A 234 0.66 -10.06 0.76
CA THR A 234 1.19 -10.88 -0.33
C THR A 234 2.21 -10.11 -1.14
N GLN A 235 3.42 -10.65 -1.27
CA GLN A 235 4.54 -10.00 -1.93
C GLN A 235 5.11 -10.87 -3.04
N ALA A 236 5.11 -10.33 -4.27
CA ALA A 236 5.71 -11.00 -5.41
C ALA A 236 7.24 -10.83 -5.40
N ALA A 237 7.97 -11.92 -5.58
CA ALA A 237 9.43 -11.86 -5.71
C ALA A 237 9.82 -11.14 -7.00
N PRO A 238 10.80 -10.22 -6.97
CA PRO A 238 11.31 -9.55 -8.16
C PRO A 238 12.17 -10.52 -8.98
N ASN A 239 11.55 -11.27 -9.89
CA ASN A 239 12.28 -12.20 -10.75
C ASN A 239 11.80 -12.11 -12.21
N GLN A 240 12.77 -12.09 -13.13
CA GLN A 240 12.54 -11.96 -14.56
C GLN A 240 12.55 -13.31 -15.29
N THR A 241 12.29 -14.42 -14.58
CA THR A 241 12.19 -15.75 -15.20
C THR A 241 10.75 -16.04 -15.65
N ASP A 242 10.49 -17.16 -16.32
CA ASP A 242 9.12 -17.63 -16.58
C ASP A 242 8.37 -18.11 -15.32
N THR A 243 8.98 -18.04 -14.14
CA THR A 243 8.37 -18.41 -12.87
C THR A 243 7.90 -17.16 -12.12
N THR A 244 6.74 -17.22 -11.50
CA THR A 244 6.27 -16.22 -10.53
C THR A 244 6.31 -16.84 -9.15
N VAL A 245 6.87 -16.13 -8.19
CA VAL A 245 6.87 -16.53 -6.78
C VAL A 245 6.18 -15.43 -6.00
N VAL A 246 5.20 -15.79 -5.18
CA VAL A 246 4.53 -14.88 -4.26
C VAL A 246 4.61 -15.51 -2.86
N MET A 247 5.05 -14.72 -1.89
CA MET A 247 5.02 -15.08 -0.48
C MET A 247 3.86 -14.36 0.18
N GLY A 248 3.14 -15.03 1.07
CA GLY A 248 2.15 -14.36 1.92
C GLY A 248 2.06 -14.99 3.30
N ASN A 249 1.35 -14.31 4.17
CA ASN A 249 1.17 -14.66 5.57
C ASN A 249 -0.32 -14.67 5.94
N ASP A 250 -0.67 -15.67 6.73
CA ASP A 250 -2.00 -15.87 7.30
C ASP A 250 -1.96 -15.38 8.75
N ASP A 251 -2.65 -14.27 9.02
CA ASP A 251 -2.78 -13.66 10.34
C ASP A 251 -3.95 -14.27 11.12
N ALA A 252 -3.86 -15.58 11.27
CA ALA A 252 -4.70 -16.38 12.14
C ALA A 252 -3.87 -16.92 13.31
N ASN A 253 -4.55 -17.47 14.32
CA ASN A 253 -3.89 -18.18 15.42
C ASN A 253 -4.49 -19.59 15.60
N PRO A 254 -3.76 -20.67 15.24
CA PRO A 254 -2.45 -20.66 14.58
C PRO A 254 -2.52 -20.13 13.13
N GLY A 255 -1.43 -19.54 12.64
CA GLY A 255 -1.32 -19.02 11.27
C GLY A 255 -0.19 -19.67 10.47
N GLU A 256 -0.20 -19.48 9.16
CA GLU A 256 0.74 -20.09 8.21
C GLU A 256 1.52 -19.08 7.36
N LEU A 257 2.68 -19.52 6.84
CA LEU A 257 3.36 -18.87 5.72
C LEU A 257 3.05 -19.62 4.43
N ARG A 258 2.70 -18.90 3.37
CA ARG A 258 2.34 -19.47 2.08
C ARG A 258 3.30 -19.05 0.99
N VAL A 259 3.60 -20.01 0.11
CA VAL A 259 4.39 -19.78 -1.10
C VAL A 259 3.57 -20.22 -2.29
N TYR A 260 3.29 -19.29 -3.19
CA TYR A 260 2.76 -19.61 -4.51
C TYR A 260 3.90 -19.62 -5.52
N VAL A 261 3.92 -20.67 -6.35
CA VAL A 261 4.83 -20.78 -7.49
C VAL A 261 4.01 -21.03 -8.76
N GLY A 262 4.00 -20.05 -9.64
CA GLY A 262 3.26 -20.07 -10.91
C GLY A 262 4.17 -19.98 -12.13
N SER A 263 3.65 -20.31 -13.30
CA SER A 263 4.35 -20.11 -14.58
C SER A 263 3.72 -18.96 -15.36
N LYS A 264 4.54 -17.97 -15.72
CA LYS A 264 4.16 -16.83 -16.56
C LYS A 264 3.70 -17.31 -17.94
N ARG A 265 2.68 -16.66 -18.48
CA ARG A 265 2.02 -17.04 -19.75
C ARG A 265 2.11 -15.91 -20.78
N PRO A 266 2.13 -16.24 -22.08
CA PRO A 266 2.11 -15.24 -23.15
C PRO A 266 0.73 -14.58 -23.31
N GLU A 267 -0.35 -15.28 -22.92
CA GLU A 267 -1.72 -14.90 -23.24
C GLU A 267 -2.67 -14.90 -22.04
N GLY A 268 -3.78 -14.18 -22.20
CA GLY A 268 -4.79 -13.96 -21.18
C GLY A 268 -4.75 -12.53 -20.62
N PHE A 269 -5.62 -12.26 -19.66
CA PHE A 269 -5.56 -11.00 -18.93
C PHE A 269 -4.29 -10.93 -18.06
N PRO A 270 -3.81 -9.71 -17.73
CA PRO A 270 -2.55 -9.48 -17.01
C PRO A 270 -2.24 -10.44 -15.85
N GLU A 271 -3.15 -10.69 -14.91
CA GLU A 271 -2.87 -11.57 -13.75
C GLU A 271 -2.68 -13.03 -14.20
N ARG A 272 -3.46 -13.51 -15.17
CA ARG A 272 -3.27 -14.84 -15.77
C ARG A 272 -1.96 -14.95 -16.55
N ARG A 273 -1.50 -13.85 -17.15
CA ARG A 273 -0.17 -13.78 -17.78
C ARG A 273 0.93 -13.79 -16.73
N ALA A 274 0.74 -13.13 -15.59
CA ALA A 274 1.68 -13.15 -14.48
C ALA A 274 1.85 -14.56 -13.87
N GLY A 275 0.89 -15.46 -14.08
CA GLY A 275 1.00 -16.88 -13.73
C GLY A 275 0.04 -17.26 -12.62
#